data_AF-A0A9D4HQT1-F1
#
_entry.id   AF-A0A9D4HQT1-F1
#
_cell.length_a   1.000
_cell.length_b   1.000
_cell.length_c   1.000
_cell.angle_alpha   90.00
_cell.angle_beta   90.00
_cell.angle_gamma   90.00
#
_symmetry.space_group_name_H-M   'P 1'
#
loop_
_entity.id
_entity.type
_entity.pdbx_description
1 polymer ?
#
loop_
_entity_poly.entity_id
_entity_poly.type
_entity_poly.pdbx_seq_one_letter_code
_entity_poly.pdbx_strand_id
1 'polypeptide(L)'
;MDLVNEIVLESGIAILSGGKAKDGTPLLTFPTDATDLFEIYATFYVTLAASDHISVIAELSSEWTDDCISKLSTILNELQLTTRRVKEAYLVKTDNPIEMLDFSKYRSAALTIYECQVIFLDSYADLHALVDRDQLTTDYGGTLQYNHRSWVDFHKAYYPIIDEASSTKNMLFDIARCVRHALGKRRDALDGTDALDTFATVRNKKAVFLDLELERVLEDGQESLEKLQHPEFDPILVKLPAGFLNNAVATLNDNLVKIKECSELVKTHFEEMEMEINMYHSLKECKYQVEEVVETICLMRQEAEDLPDIGSNSWEAFHNRQYFIKHILTPSKEIVDCADSVLADLHAVGMKTGSSSRTRTMEDQLKAELESFTLRINQLNETYMQLLTKFGEDWMNTI
;
A
#
# COMPACT_ATOMS: atom_id res chain seq x y z
N MET A 1 17.42 16.19 -3.14
CA MET A 1 17.29 17.64 -2.90
C MET A 1 17.85 18.34 -4.12
N ASP A 2 17.03 19.13 -4.82
CA ASP A 2 17.48 19.81 -6.06
C ASP A 2 18.39 21.01 -5.76
N LEU A 3 19.23 21.40 -6.72
CA LEU A 3 20.21 22.50 -6.59
C LEU A 3 19.59 23.82 -6.08
N VAL A 4 18.34 24.09 -6.47
CA VAL A 4 17.59 25.27 -6.02
C VAL A 4 17.35 25.23 -4.50
N ASN A 5 17.00 24.06 -3.95
CA ASN A 5 16.77 23.91 -2.51
C ASN A 5 18.06 24.06 -1.71
N GLU A 6 19.19 23.65 -2.27
CA GLU A 6 20.50 23.81 -1.62
C GLU A 6 20.88 25.29 -1.47
N ILE A 7 20.73 26.09 -2.55
CA ILE A 7 20.99 27.54 -2.52
C ILE A 7 20.07 28.23 -1.49
N VAL A 8 18.81 27.81 -1.43
CA VAL A 8 17.82 28.34 -0.47
C VAL A 8 18.21 28.04 0.96
N LEU A 9 18.62 26.81 1.25
CA LEU A 9 19.05 26.42 2.59
C LEU A 9 20.30 27.19 3.01
N GLU A 10 21.26 27.41 2.10
CA GLU A 10 22.50 28.15 2.39
C GLU A 10 22.29 29.66 2.59
N SER A 11 21.19 30.20 2.06
CA SER A 11 20.91 31.64 2.11
C SER A 11 20.54 32.16 3.50
N GLY A 12 20.07 31.31 4.42
CA GLY A 12 19.65 31.73 5.76
C GLY A 12 18.46 32.69 5.80
N ILE A 13 17.69 32.79 4.71
CA ILE A 13 16.50 33.67 4.61
C ILE A 13 15.36 33.28 5.56
N ALA A 14 15.42 32.08 6.13
CA ALA A 14 14.57 31.66 7.23
C ALA A 14 15.30 30.59 8.05
N ILE A 15 14.90 30.45 9.31
CA ILE A 15 15.56 29.63 10.31
C ILE A 15 14.51 28.72 10.97
N LEU A 16 14.73 27.41 10.83
CA LEU A 16 14.08 26.38 11.64
C LEU A 16 15.07 25.92 12.71
N SER A 17 15.13 26.66 13.81
CA SER A 17 16.10 26.43 14.88
C SER A 17 15.86 25.11 15.65
N GLY A 18 14.69 24.50 15.48
CA GLY A 18 14.21 23.39 16.31
C GLY A 18 13.48 23.83 17.58
N GLY A 19 13.36 25.14 17.80
CA GLY A 19 12.51 25.73 18.84
C GLY A 19 11.02 25.47 18.59
N LYS A 20 10.26 25.40 19.68
CA LYS A 20 8.81 25.14 19.68
C LYS A 20 8.05 26.17 20.49
N ALA A 21 6.82 26.48 20.08
CA ALA A 21 5.86 27.20 20.91
C ALA A 21 5.39 26.31 22.08
N LYS A 22 4.66 26.90 23.05
CA LYS A 22 4.21 26.21 24.27
C LYS A 22 3.32 24.99 24.03
N ASP A 23 2.65 24.94 22.90
CA ASP A 23 1.82 23.82 22.46
C ASP A 23 2.60 22.75 21.68
N GLY A 24 3.91 22.93 21.49
CA GLY A 24 4.77 22.04 20.72
C GLY A 24 4.89 22.38 19.23
N THR A 25 4.21 23.41 18.74
CA THR A 25 4.26 23.82 17.32
C THR A 25 5.66 24.33 16.97
N PRO A 26 6.30 23.86 15.89
CA PRO A 26 7.62 24.36 15.47
C PRO A 26 7.62 25.86 15.16
N LEU A 27 8.74 26.51 15.48
CA LEU A 27 8.95 27.93 15.20
C LEU A 27 9.78 28.11 13.92
N LEU A 28 9.22 28.85 12.97
CA LEU A 28 9.94 29.38 11.81
C LEU A 28 10.23 30.85 12.08
N THR A 29 11.50 31.21 12.16
CA THR A 29 11.90 32.61 12.23
C THR A 29 12.44 33.05 10.88
N PHE A 30 12.23 34.31 10.50
CA PHE A 30 12.88 34.84 9.30
C PHE A 30 13.41 36.25 9.56
N PRO A 31 14.63 36.55 9.05
CA PRO A 31 15.20 37.88 9.11
C PRO A 31 14.45 38.84 8.20
N THR A 32 14.38 40.06 8.71
CA THR A 32 13.54 41.16 8.27
C THR A 32 13.88 41.72 6.89
N ASP A 33 15.11 41.51 6.41
CA ASP A 33 15.68 42.16 5.22
C ASP A 33 15.46 41.34 3.92
N ALA A 34 14.78 40.19 3.98
CA ALA A 34 14.68 39.21 2.89
C ALA A 34 13.24 38.88 2.46
N THR A 35 12.29 39.81 2.62
CA THR A 35 10.85 39.59 2.36
C THR A 35 10.55 39.05 0.95
N ASP A 36 11.22 39.57 -0.09
CA ASP A 36 11.02 39.11 -1.47
C ASP A 36 11.47 37.64 -1.67
N LEU A 37 12.54 37.22 -0.99
CA LEU A 37 13.02 35.83 -1.04
C LEU A 37 12.14 34.93 -0.16
N PHE A 38 11.64 35.44 0.96
CA PHE A 38 10.74 34.71 1.83
C PHE A 38 9.43 34.36 1.12
N GLU A 39 8.83 35.28 0.36
CA GLU A 39 7.65 35.01 -0.47
C GLU A 39 7.84 33.79 -1.38
N ILE A 40 9.02 33.69 -2.01
CA ILE A 40 9.35 32.62 -2.95
C ILE A 40 9.54 31.26 -2.23
N TYR A 41 10.14 31.27 -1.03
CA TYR A 41 10.63 30.05 -0.38
C TYR A 41 9.91 29.67 0.92
N ALA A 42 8.96 30.45 1.40
CA ALA A 42 8.25 30.18 2.65
C ALA A 42 7.58 28.79 2.64
N THR A 43 6.95 28.40 1.54
CA THR A 43 6.32 27.08 1.38
C THR A 43 7.33 25.94 1.53
N PHE A 44 8.56 26.13 1.05
CA PHE A 44 9.63 25.15 1.23
C PHE A 44 9.99 24.97 2.71
N TYR A 45 10.19 26.05 3.46
CA TYR A 45 10.48 25.98 4.89
C TYR A 45 9.32 25.39 5.71
N VAL A 46 8.07 25.74 5.39
CA VAL A 46 6.90 25.11 6.05
C VAL A 46 6.85 23.61 5.79
N THR A 47 7.19 23.19 4.57
CA THR A 47 7.28 21.76 4.22
C THR A 47 8.38 21.08 5.02
N LEU A 48 9.54 21.71 5.12
CA LEU A 48 10.72 21.21 5.84
C LEU A 48 10.48 20.99 7.34
N ALA A 49 9.59 21.77 7.96
CA ALA A 49 9.23 21.61 9.36
C ALA A 49 8.52 20.28 9.68
N ALA A 50 8.01 19.57 8.67
CA ALA A 50 7.42 18.23 8.79
C ALA A 50 6.38 18.07 9.94
N SER A 51 5.57 19.11 10.19
CA SER A 51 4.57 19.18 11.26
C SER A 51 3.24 19.76 10.78
N ASP A 52 2.10 19.23 11.24
CA ASP A 52 0.76 19.67 10.81
C ASP A 52 0.52 21.18 11.00
N HIS A 53 1.19 21.80 11.96
CA HIS A 53 1.14 23.25 12.17
C HIS A 53 2.54 23.84 12.30
N ILE A 54 2.64 25.14 12.03
CA ILE A 54 3.86 25.93 12.22
C ILE A 54 3.49 27.33 12.72
N SER A 55 4.29 27.85 13.63
CA SER A 55 4.18 29.24 14.08
C SER A 55 5.35 30.02 13.55
N VAL A 56 5.08 31.26 13.15
CA VAL A 56 6.04 32.11 12.45
C VAL A 56 6.41 33.27 13.36
N ILE A 57 7.70 33.61 13.45
CA ILE A 57 8.19 34.80 14.15
C ILE A 57 8.86 35.70 13.13
N ALA A 58 8.37 36.93 13.03
CA ALA A 58 8.96 37.98 12.22
C ALA A 58 9.44 39.11 13.12
N GLU A 59 10.69 39.51 12.95
CA GLU A 59 11.20 40.72 13.57
C GLU A 59 10.90 41.91 12.67
N LEU A 60 10.37 43.00 13.25
CA LEU A 60 10.09 44.24 12.55
C LEU A 60 11.21 45.24 12.84
N SER A 61 12.01 45.55 11.81
CA SER A 61 13.17 46.43 11.93
C SER A 61 12.77 47.91 11.88
N SER A 62 13.72 48.81 12.14
CA SER A 62 13.52 50.25 12.15
C SER A 62 13.09 50.85 10.81
N GLU A 63 13.23 50.11 9.70
CA GLU A 63 12.91 50.58 8.34
C GLU A 63 11.50 50.19 7.86
N TRP A 64 10.73 49.48 8.69
CA TRP A 64 9.42 48.98 8.30
C TRP A 64 8.38 50.09 8.17
N THR A 65 7.54 49.96 7.15
CA THR A 65 6.44 50.88 6.85
C THR A 65 5.10 50.13 6.83
N ASP A 66 3.97 50.85 6.75
CA ASP A 66 2.65 50.26 6.56
C ASP A 66 2.58 49.35 5.31
N ASP A 67 3.38 49.65 4.27
CA ASP A 67 3.52 48.82 3.06
C ASP A 67 4.23 47.49 3.36
N CYS A 68 5.26 47.50 4.20
CA CYS A 68 5.96 46.28 4.64
C CYS A 68 5.01 45.34 5.39
N ILE A 69 4.19 45.87 6.30
CA ILE A 69 3.19 45.10 7.05
C ILE A 69 2.13 44.53 6.10
N SER A 70 1.70 45.32 5.12
CA SER A 70 0.72 44.88 4.11
C SER A 70 1.28 43.75 3.26
N LYS A 71 2.52 43.86 2.78
CA LYS A 71 3.21 42.78 2.04
C LYS A 71 3.37 41.52 2.88
N LEU A 72 3.83 41.64 4.11
CA LEU A 72 3.95 40.51 5.02
C LEU A 72 2.61 39.80 5.23
N SER A 73 1.54 40.57 5.42
CA SER A 73 0.18 40.05 5.58
C SER A 73 -0.26 39.27 4.33
N THR A 74 0.07 39.77 3.13
CA THR A 74 -0.16 39.06 1.87
C THR A 74 0.62 37.76 1.80
N ILE A 75 1.92 37.76 2.13
CA ILE A 75 2.75 36.55 2.12
C ILE A 75 2.22 35.51 3.10
N LEU A 76 1.88 35.91 4.33
CA LEU A 76 1.30 35.01 5.33
C LEU A 76 -0.06 34.46 4.87
N ASN A 77 -0.86 35.27 4.19
CA ASN A 77 -2.13 34.82 3.61
C ASN A 77 -1.92 33.77 2.52
N GLU A 78 -1.03 34.04 1.57
CA GLU A 78 -0.73 33.11 0.48
C GLU A 78 -0.12 31.81 1.01
N LEU A 79 0.79 31.91 1.97
CA LEU A 79 1.38 30.77 2.65
C LEU A 79 0.32 29.93 3.36
N GLN A 80 -0.64 30.57 4.03
CA GLN A 80 -1.74 29.90 4.70
C GLN A 80 -2.72 29.26 3.71
N LEU A 81 -3.05 29.94 2.61
CA LEU A 81 -3.91 29.39 1.56
C LEU A 81 -3.27 28.17 0.88
N THR A 82 -1.96 28.21 0.70
CA THR A 82 -1.18 27.15 0.03
C THR A 82 -0.95 25.95 0.94
N THR A 83 -0.56 26.20 2.20
CA THR A 83 -0.12 25.14 3.11
C THR A 83 -1.22 24.71 4.09
N ARG A 84 -2.06 25.64 4.54
CA ARG A 84 -3.02 25.50 5.66
C ARG A 84 -2.39 25.08 6.98
N ARG A 85 -1.11 25.39 7.17
CA ARG A 85 -0.31 24.94 8.33
C ARG A 85 0.11 26.09 9.24
N VAL A 86 -0.03 27.35 8.83
CA VAL A 86 0.39 28.50 9.64
C VAL A 86 -0.66 28.76 10.72
N LYS A 87 -0.29 28.52 11.98
CA LYS A 87 -1.18 28.65 13.13
C LYS A 87 -1.18 30.09 13.68
N GLU A 88 0.00 30.54 14.11
CA GLU A 88 0.21 31.84 14.72
C GLU A 88 1.38 32.56 14.04
N ALA A 89 1.28 33.87 13.86
CA ALA A 89 2.36 34.72 13.37
C ALA A 89 2.64 35.83 14.40
N TYR A 90 3.80 35.75 15.06
CA TYR A 90 4.26 36.74 16.02
C TYR A 90 5.10 37.80 15.32
N LEU A 91 4.62 39.04 15.32
CA LEU A 91 5.29 40.19 14.71
C LEU A 91 5.87 41.06 15.82
N VAL A 92 7.19 41.04 15.98
CA VAL A 92 7.86 41.62 17.15
C VAL A 92 8.55 42.92 16.80
N LYS A 93 8.22 43.99 17.51
CA LYS A 93 8.93 45.26 17.45
C LYS A 93 10.22 45.20 18.27
N THR A 94 11.33 45.65 17.69
CA THR A 94 12.59 45.84 18.46
C THR A 94 12.66 47.22 19.09
N ASP A 95 13.61 47.46 20.01
CA ASP A 95 13.69 48.68 20.82
C ASP A 95 14.08 49.96 20.05
N ASN A 96 13.96 49.99 18.71
CA ASN A 96 14.32 51.17 17.90
C ASN A 96 13.56 51.45 16.58
N PRO A 97 12.26 51.13 16.39
CA PRO A 97 11.45 51.83 15.40
C PRO A 97 10.57 52.92 16.02
N ILE A 98 10.77 54.14 15.51
CA ILE A 98 9.84 55.25 15.34
C ILE A 98 8.54 55.13 16.15
N GLU A 99 8.27 56.12 17.02
CA GLU A 99 6.98 56.37 17.70
C GLU A 99 5.76 56.46 16.75
N MET A 100 5.92 56.27 15.43
CA MET A 100 4.92 56.51 14.40
C MET A 100 4.19 55.27 13.87
N LEU A 101 4.68 54.05 14.07
CA LEU A 101 3.92 52.85 13.69
C LEU A 101 2.98 52.44 14.83
N ASP A 102 1.72 52.84 14.68
CA ASP A 102 0.64 52.53 15.60
C ASP A 102 -0.03 51.20 15.20
N PHE A 103 0.37 50.11 15.86
CA PHE A 103 -0.23 48.79 15.66
C PHE A 103 -1.71 48.72 16.06
N SER A 104 -2.26 49.69 16.79
CA SER A 104 -3.68 49.68 17.16
C SER A 104 -4.61 49.64 15.94
N LYS A 105 -4.15 50.20 14.81
CA LYS A 105 -4.83 50.13 13.50
C LYS A 105 -4.95 48.70 12.97
N TYR A 106 -3.96 47.85 13.26
CA TYR A 106 -3.90 46.44 12.87
C TYR A 106 -4.41 45.49 13.97
N ARG A 107 -4.51 45.94 15.23
CA ARG A 107 -5.10 45.17 16.34
C ARG A 107 -6.64 45.14 16.26
N SER A 108 -7.27 46.22 15.78
CA SER A 108 -8.73 46.33 15.66
C SER A 108 -9.27 45.69 14.38
N ALA A 109 -8.50 45.73 13.29
CA ALA A 109 -8.62 44.82 12.17
C ALA A 109 -7.85 43.55 12.52
N ALA A 110 -8.34 42.75 13.48
CA ALA A 110 -7.83 41.41 13.71
C ALA A 110 -7.89 40.67 12.38
N LEU A 111 -6.78 40.71 11.66
CA LEU A 111 -6.54 40.07 10.39
C LEU A 111 -6.44 38.59 10.73
N THR A 112 -7.59 37.99 11.05
CA THR A 112 -7.77 36.54 10.99
C THR A 112 -7.75 36.21 9.52
N ILE A 113 -6.54 36.09 9.00
CA ILE A 113 -6.27 35.75 7.62
C ILE A 113 -6.45 34.24 7.54
N TYR A 114 -7.63 33.80 7.08
CA TYR A 114 -7.94 32.38 6.83
C TYR A 114 -7.40 31.42 7.92
N GLU A 115 -7.89 31.56 9.15
CA GLU A 115 -7.54 30.75 10.33
C GLU A 115 -6.14 31.00 10.95
N CYS A 116 -5.28 31.80 10.33
CA CYS A 116 -4.00 32.22 10.92
C CYS A 116 -4.21 33.41 11.88
N GLN A 117 -3.69 33.31 13.10
CA GLN A 117 -3.74 34.37 14.11
C GLN A 117 -2.47 35.22 14.06
N VAL A 118 -2.59 36.48 13.63
CA VAL A 118 -1.48 37.45 13.65
C VAL A 118 -1.46 38.21 14.98
N ILE A 119 -0.31 38.19 15.66
CA ILE A 119 -0.11 38.77 17.00
C ILE A 119 1.01 39.81 16.93
N PHE A 120 0.66 41.07 17.16
CA PHE A 120 1.62 42.18 17.21
C PHE A 120 2.17 42.35 18.63
N LEU A 121 3.49 42.31 18.77
CA LEU A 121 4.21 42.37 20.05
C LEU A 121 5.09 43.62 20.09
N ASP A 122 5.02 44.36 21.20
CA ASP A 122 5.69 45.65 21.34
C ASP A 122 7.16 45.49 21.77
N SER A 123 7.54 44.32 22.27
CA SER A 123 8.90 44.00 22.72
C SER A 123 9.18 42.50 22.70
N TYR A 124 10.47 42.12 22.80
CA TYR A 124 10.84 40.71 23.06
C TYR A 124 10.32 40.19 24.40
N ALA A 125 10.04 41.05 25.39
CA ALA A 125 9.45 40.62 26.66
C ALA A 125 8.04 40.07 26.47
N ASP A 126 7.26 40.65 25.55
CA ASP A 126 5.94 40.14 25.18
C ASP A 126 6.05 38.80 24.43
N LEU A 127 7.07 38.64 23.57
CA LEU A 127 7.38 37.37 22.93
C LEU A 127 7.71 36.29 23.97
N HIS A 128 8.53 36.62 24.98
CA HIS A 128 8.92 35.68 26.04
C HIS A 128 7.75 35.28 26.95
N ALA A 129 6.66 36.04 26.97
CA ALA A 129 5.43 35.65 27.66
C ALA A 129 4.67 34.54 26.89
N LEU A 130 4.83 34.48 25.56
CA LEU A 130 4.14 33.53 24.68
C LEU A 130 5.00 32.30 24.34
N VAL A 131 6.31 32.49 24.18
CA VAL A 131 7.28 31.44 23.82
C VAL A 131 8.40 31.39 24.86
N ASP A 132 8.76 30.20 25.30
CA ASP A 132 9.81 30.02 26.31
C ASP A 132 11.20 30.39 25.75
N ARG A 133 12.03 31.02 26.59
CA ARG A 133 13.32 31.59 26.16
C ARG A 133 14.33 30.55 25.70
N ASP A 134 14.22 29.30 26.13
CA ASP A 134 15.03 28.18 25.69
C ASP A 134 14.64 27.64 24.30
N GLN A 135 13.49 28.08 23.76
CA GLN A 135 13.03 27.77 22.42
C GLN A 135 13.35 28.87 21.40
N LEU A 136 13.88 30.01 21.85
CA LEU A 136 14.23 31.15 21.00
C LEU A 136 15.74 31.27 20.84
N THR A 137 16.21 31.64 19.65
CA THR A 137 17.62 31.94 19.41
C THR A 137 18.06 33.20 20.14
N THR A 138 19.37 33.41 20.26
CA THR A 138 19.95 34.58 20.95
C THR A 138 19.51 35.91 20.35
N ASP A 139 19.24 35.94 19.05
CA ASP A 139 18.80 37.14 18.33
C ASP A 139 17.44 37.64 18.82
N TYR A 140 16.57 36.74 19.30
CA TYR A 140 15.28 37.06 19.92
C TYR A 140 15.35 37.13 21.46
N GLY A 141 16.54 37.32 22.03
CA GLY A 141 16.75 37.37 23.48
C GLY A 141 16.59 36.01 24.21
N GLY A 142 16.61 34.91 23.45
CA GLY A 142 16.53 33.55 23.96
C GLY A 142 17.89 32.96 24.35
N THR A 143 17.90 31.65 24.56
CA THR A 143 19.08 30.87 25.00
C THR A 143 19.40 29.68 24.09
N LEU A 144 18.58 29.42 23.07
CA LEU A 144 18.80 28.37 22.07
C LEU A 144 20.01 28.73 21.20
N GLN A 145 21.05 27.91 21.25
CA GLN A 145 22.23 28.07 20.39
C GLN A 145 21.93 27.51 19.01
N TYR A 146 21.93 28.35 17.99
CA TYR A 146 21.69 27.94 16.61
C TYR A 146 22.94 28.15 15.75
N ASN A 147 23.31 27.14 14.98
CA ASN A 147 24.37 27.24 13.97
C ASN A 147 23.80 26.90 12.60
N HIS A 148 23.63 27.91 11.76
CA HIS A 148 23.03 27.75 10.43
C HIS A 148 23.82 26.79 9.55
N ARG A 149 25.16 26.88 9.56
CA ARG A 149 26.01 26.01 8.73
C ARG A 149 25.84 24.53 9.10
N SER A 150 25.90 24.20 10.39
CA SER A 150 25.67 22.83 10.88
C SER A 150 24.25 22.35 10.60
N TRP A 151 23.26 23.24 10.66
CA TRP A 151 21.88 22.90 10.31
C TRP A 151 21.73 22.56 8.83
N VAL A 152 22.37 23.31 7.93
CA VAL A 152 22.43 23.00 6.49
C VAL A 152 23.18 21.69 6.25
N ASP A 153 24.36 21.51 6.86
CA ASP A 153 25.16 20.29 6.70
C ASP A 153 24.38 19.05 7.20
N PHE A 154 23.60 19.17 8.27
CA PHE A 154 22.67 18.14 8.73
C PHE A 154 21.60 17.82 7.69
N HIS A 155 20.98 18.83 7.09
CA HIS A 155 19.94 18.63 6.08
C HIS A 155 20.48 18.00 4.78
N LYS A 156 21.78 18.13 4.53
CA LYS A 156 22.44 17.43 3.41
C LYS A 156 22.79 15.99 3.76
N ALA A 157 23.30 15.74 4.96
CA ALA A 157 23.83 14.44 5.35
C ALA A 157 22.78 13.47 5.93
N TYR A 158 21.89 13.96 6.80
CA TYR A 158 21.00 13.12 7.60
C TYR A 158 19.55 13.18 7.14
N TYR A 159 19.06 14.36 6.73
CA TYR A 159 17.66 14.50 6.32
C TYR A 159 17.24 13.57 5.15
N PRO A 160 18.07 13.34 4.10
CA PRO A 160 17.68 12.43 3.02
C PRO A 160 17.38 11.01 3.53
N ILE A 161 18.11 10.54 4.54
CA ILE A 161 17.95 9.22 5.14
C ILE A 161 16.66 9.17 5.98
N ILE A 162 16.38 10.23 6.74
CA ILE A 162 15.14 10.37 7.53
C ILE A 162 13.91 10.43 6.61
N ASP A 163 14.01 11.18 5.51
CA ASP A 163 12.96 11.32 4.51
C ASP A 163 12.73 10.01 3.75
N GLU A 164 13.80 9.34 3.32
CA GLU A 164 13.73 8.02 2.69
C GLU A 164 13.08 6.99 3.61
N ALA A 165 13.49 6.90 4.88
CA ALA A 165 12.84 6.03 5.86
C ALA A 165 11.35 6.38 6.07
N SER A 166 11.01 7.68 6.09
CA SER A 166 9.62 8.12 6.21
C SER A 166 8.78 7.71 5.00
N SER A 167 9.32 7.90 3.79
CA SER A 167 8.70 7.54 2.52
C SER A 167 8.50 6.03 2.41
N THR A 168 9.55 5.25 2.67
CA THR A 168 9.53 3.78 2.66
C THR A 168 8.51 3.23 3.64
N LYS A 169 8.45 3.74 4.87
CA LYS A 169 7.40 3.38 5.85
C LYS A 169 5.99 3.61 5.27
N ASN A 170 5.74 4.76 4.67
CA ASN A 170 4.42 5.10 4.14
C ASN A 170 4.04 4.22 2.94
N MET A 171 4.99 3.95 2.03
CA MET A 171 4.79 3.02 0.92
C MET A 171 4.49 1.60 1.41
N LEU A 172 5.22 1.15 2.44
CA LEU A 172 5.02 -0.15 3.05
C LEU A 172 3.65 -0.28 3.72
N PHE A 173 3.18 0.77 4.40
CA PHE A 173 1.82 0.83 4.94
C PHE A 173 0.74 0.79 3.85
N ASP A 174 0.96 1.45 2.71
CA ASP A 174 0.05 1.37 1.57
C ASP A 174 -0.01 -0.05 0.99
N ILE A 175 1.15 -0.70 0.83
CA ILE A 175 1.25 -2.10 0.39
C ILE A 175 0.50 -3.00 1.38
N ALA A 176 0.80 -2.90 2.68
CA ALA A 176 0.15 -3.70 3.73
C ALA A 176 -1.38 -3.55 3.71
N ARG A 177 -1.87 -2.31 3.57
CA ARG A 177 -3.29 -2.01 3.45
C ARG A 177 -3.90 -2.65 2.21
N CYS A 178 -3.23 -2.56 1.07
CA CYS A 178 -3.71 -3.12 -0.20
C CYS A 178 -3.79 -4.66 -0.15
N VAL A 179 -2.74 -5.33 0.32
CA VAL A 179 -2.71 -6.80 0.42
C VAL A 179 -3.71 -7.30 1.46
N ARG A 180 -3.82 -6.63 2.61
CA ARG A 180 -4.84 -6.94 3.62
C ARG A 180 -6.26 -6.77 3.08
N HIS A 181 -6.50 -5.73 2.30
CA HIS A 181 -7.79 -5.55 1.64
C HIS A 181 -8.10 -6.68 0.66
N ALA A 182 -7.09 -7.16 -0.09
CA ALA A 182 -7.24 -8.31 -0.97
C ALA A 182 -7.58 -9.60 -0.19
N LEU A 183 -6.85 -9.89 0.90
CA LEU A 183 -7.10 -11.03 1.79
C LEU A 183 -8.48 -10.96 2.49
N GLY A 184 -8.97 -9.74 2.74
CA GLY A 184 -10.29 -9.51 3.34
C GLY A 184 -11.46 -9.75 2.37
N LYS A 185 -11.22 -9.84 1.05
CA LYS A 185 -12.27 -10.22 0.11
C LYS A 185 -12.60 -11.69 0.33
N ARG A 186 -13.89 -12.02 0.49
CA ARG A 186 -14.32 -13.41 0.77
C ARG A 186 -13.78 -14.35 -0.30
N ARG A 187 -13.27 -15.52 0.13
CA ARG A 187 -12.95 -16.68 -0.73
C ARG A 187 -14.10 -17.04 -1.68
N ASP A 188 -15.32 -16.72 -1.26
CA ASP A 188 -16.54 -16.98 -2.02
C ASP A 188 -16.74 -16.03 -3.21
N ALA A 189 -16.15 -14.82 -3.15
CA ALA A 189 -16.33 -13.74 -4.12
C ALA A 189 -15.29 -13.78 -5.26
N LEU A 190 -14.34 -14.71 -5.21
CA LEU A 190 -13.37 -14.94 -6.28
C LEU A 190 -13.99 -15.88 -7.33
N ASP A 191 -14.97 -15.39 -8.08
CA ASP A 191 -15.46 -16.04 -9.29
C ASP A 191 -15.36 -15.03 -10.44
N GLY A 192 -14.67 -15.41 -11.53
CA GLY A 192 -14.54 -14.56 -12.71
C GLY A 192 -13.38 -13.52 -12.69
N THR A 193 -13.63 -12.36 -13.31
CA THR A 193 -12.64 -11.31 -13.63
C THR A 193 -12.10 -10.57 -12.41
N ASP A 194 -12.94 -10.36 -11.39
CA ASP A 194 -12.60 -9.58 -10.19
C ASP A 194 -11.49 -10.23 -9.35
N ALA A 195 -11.39 -11.56 -9.40
CA ALA A 195 -10.31 -12.32 -8.78
C ALA A 195 -8.96 -12.04 -9.45
N LEU A 196 -8.94 -12.08 -10.79
CA LEU A 196 -7.72 -11.86 -11.58
C LEU A 196 -7.20 -10.43 -11.42
N ASP A 197 -8.08 -9.45 -11.40
CA ASP A 197 -7.70 -8.04 -11.17
C ASP A 197 -7.12 -7.83 -9.77
N THR A 198 -7.71 -8.50 -8.76
CA THR A 198 -7.18 -8.49 -7.39
C THR A 198 -5.79 -9.11 -7.35
N PHE A 199 -5.59 -10.25 -8.02
CA PHE A 199 -4.29 -10.93 -8.07
C PHE A 199 -3.23 -10.10 -8.80
N ALA A 200 -3.60 -9.48 -9.93
CA ALA A 200 -2.72 -8.57 -10.65
C ALA A 200 -2.30 -7.38 -9.78
N THR A 201 -3.25 -6.79 -9.05
CA THR A 201 -2.99 -5.69 -8.12
C THR A 201 -1.99 -6.10 -7.02
N VAL A 202 -2.19 -7.25 -6.38
CA VAL A 202 -1.25 -7.77 -5.37
C VAL A 202 0.12 -8.03 -5.99
N ARG A 203 0.18 -8.62 -7.19
CA ARG A 203 1.45 -8.92 -7.87
C ARG A 203 2.24 -7.64 -8.18
N ASN A 204 1.55 -6.59 -8.61
CA ASN A 204 2.15 -5.27 -8.82
C ASN A 204 2.67 -4.70 -7.49
N LYS A 205 1.92 -4.81 -6.40
CA LYS A 205 2.40 -4.38 -5.07
C LYS A 205 3.58 -5.20 -4.56
N LYS A 206 3.66 -6.51 -4.89
CA LYS A 206 4.82 -7.35 -4.59
C LYS A 206 6.06 -6.90 -5.35
N ALA A 207 5.92 -6.51 -6.62
CA ALA A 207 7.02 -5.92 -7.39
C ALA A 207 7.53 -4.63 -6.73
N VAL A 208 6.63 -3.69 -6.41
CA VAL A 208 6.99 -2.45 -5.71
C VAL A 208 7.67 -2.74 -4.37
N PHE A 209 7.17 -3.70 -3.59
CA PHE A 209 7.78 -4.10 -2.31
C PHE A 209 9.24 -4.56 -2.46
N LEU A 210 9.55 -5.31 -3.51
CA LEU A 210 10.92 -5.78 -3.79
C LEU A 210 11.83 -4.63 -4.23
N ASP A 211 11.29 -3.61 -4.89
CA ASP A 211 12.03 -2.42 -5.35
C ASP A 211 12.32 -1.41 -4.21
N LEU A 212 11.75 -1.59 -3.00
CA LEU A 212 11.96 -0.67 -1.88
C LEU A 212 13.33 -0.80 -1.19
N GLU A 213 14.16 -1.78 -1.57
CA GLU A 213 15.51 -1.99 -1.01
C GLU A 213 15.56 -1.91 0.54
N LEU A 214 14.60 -2.57 1.21
CA LEU A 214 14.36 -2.39 2.65
C LEU A 214 15.59 -2.65 3.52
N GLU A 215 16.45 -3.60 3.13
CA GLU A 215 17.68 -3.90 3.85
C GLU A 215 18.65 -2.71 3.82
N ARG A 216 18.87 -2.09 2.66
CA ARG A 216 19.70 -0.88 2.53
C ARG A 216 19.14 0.24 3.38
N VAL A 217 17.85 0.53 3.28
CA VAL A 217 17.20 1.61 4.05
C VAL A 217 17.33 1.38 5.56
N LEU A 218 17.21 0.13 6.01
CA LEU A 218 17.39 -0.22 7.41
C LEU A 218 18.85 -0.09 7.88
N GLU A 219 19.82 -0.49 7.05
CA GLU A 219 21.26 -0.37 7.34
C GLU A 219 21.70 1.09 7.40
N ASP A 220 21.44 1.86 6.33
CA ASP A 220 21.77 3.30 6.23
C ASP A 220 21.12 4.09 7.38
N GLY A 221 19.87 3.75 7.70
CA GLY A 221 19.11 4.35 8.79
C GLY A 221 19.69 4.00 10.17
N GLN A 222 20.09 2.75 10.41
CA GLN A 222 20.71 2.34 11.68
C GLN A 222 22.07 3.00 11.89
N GLU A 223 22.92 3.04 10.86
CA GLU A 223 24.22 3.72 10.94
C GLU A 223 24.04 5.21 11.28
N SER A 224 23.08 5.87 10.62
CA SER A 224 22.77 7.28 10.89
C SER A 224 22.18 7.48 12.28
N LEU A 225 21.34 6.56 12.75
CA LEU A 225 20.75 6.61 14.09
C LEU A 225 21.82 6.50 15.18
N GLU A 226 22.82 5.63 15.00
CA GLU A 226 23.95 5.49 15.94
C GLU A 226 24.73 6.81 16.06
N LYS A 227 25.01 7.47 14.93
CA LYS A 227 25.67 8.80 14.92
C LYS A 227 24.82 9.87 15.61
N LEU A 228 23.51 9.88 15.33
CA LEU A 228 22.57 10.84 15.94
C LEU A 228 22.42 10.66 17.45
N GLN A 229 22.57 9.43 17.96
CA GLN A 229 22.56 9.11 19.39
C GLN A 229 23.86 9.51 20.10
N HIS A 230 24.95 9.70 19.36
CA HIS A 230 26.26 10.10 19.87
C HIS A 230 26.79 11.38 19.21
N PRO A 231 26.07 12.52 19.36
CA PRO A 231 26.43 13.76 18.71
C PRO A 231 27.81 14.31 19.13
N GLU A 232 28.35 13.87 20.28
CA GLU A 232 29.68 14.23 20.77
C GLU A 232 30.83 13.82 19.85
N PHE A 233 30.62 12.82 18.97
CA PHE A 233 31.64 12.33 18.04
C PHE A 233 31.50 12.91 16.62
N ASP A 234 30.42 13.66 16.35
CA ASP A 234 30.18 14.25 15.04
C ASP A 234 30.30 15.79 15.10
N PRO A 235 31.25 16.39 14.33
CA PRO A 235 31.45 17.85 14.31
C PRO A 235 30.25 18.69 13.85
N ILE A 236 29.34 18.10 13.06
CA ILE A 236 28.10 18.72 12.61
C ILE A 236 27.10 18.69 13.76
N LEU A 237 26.89 17.50 14.34
CA LEU A 237 25.82 17.26 15.33
C LEU A 237 26.08 17.96 16.66
N VAL A 238 27.33 18.02 17.13
CA VAL A 238 27.68 18.67 18.42
C VAL A 238 27.28 20.15 18.50
N LYS A 239 27.09 20.81 17.35
CA LYS A 239 26.70 22.23 17.25
C LYS A 239 25.19 22.44 17.10
N LEU A 240 24.40 21.37 17.03
CA LEU A 240 22.95 21.43 16.88
C LEU A 240 22.26 21.39 18.25
N PRO A 241 21.07 22.02 18.37
CA PRO A 241 20.28 21.92 19.59
C PRO A 241 19.91 20.49 19.95
N ALA A 242 20.03 20.13 21.23
CA ALA A 242 19.65 18.80 21.73
C ALA A 242 18.18 18.46 21.42
N GLY A 243 17.27 19.43 21.53
CA GLY A 243 15.85 19.22 21.19
C GLY A 243 15.63 18.87 19.72
N PHE A 244 16.39 19.48 18.81
CA PHE A 244 16.36 19.17 17.38
C PHE A 244 16.86 17.74 17.12
N LEU A 245 18.00 17.37 17.69
CA LEU A 245 18.59 16.04 17.55
C LEU A 245 17.68 14.95 18.12
N ASN A 246 17.13 15.16 19.32
CA ASN A 246 16.20 14.22 19.96
C ASN A 246 14.98 13.94 19.07
N ASN A 247 14.46 14.96 18.38
CA ASN A 247 13.34 14.80 17.45
C ASN A 247 13.74 13.98 16.21
N ALA A 248 14.93 14.23 15.65
CA ALA A 248 15.46 13.47 14.53
C ALA A 248 15.69 11.99 14.90
N VAL A 249 16.31 11.73 16.06
CA VAL A 249 16.49 10.39 16.64
C VAL A 249 15.14 9.69 16.81
N ALA A 250 14.17 10.36 17.45
CA ALA A 250 12.85 9.77 17.68
C ALA A 250 12.13 9.42 16.37
N THR A 251 12.17 10.33 15.38
CA THR A 251 11.53 10.14 14.07
C THR A 251 12.17 8.99 13.29
N LEU A 252 13.50 8.99 13.19
CA LEU A 252 14.21 7.95 12.45
C LEU A 252 14.03 6.59 13.13
N ASN A 253 14.17 6.51 14.45
CA ASN A 253 13.96 5.27 15.19
C ASN A 253 12.52 4.73 15.04
N ASP A 254 11.49 5.59 15.16
CA ASP A 254 10.10 5.19 14.94
C ASP A 254 9.87 4.65 13.52
N ASN A 255 10.45 5.30 12.52
CA ASN A 255 10.36 4.85 11.14
C ASN A 255 11.02 3.47 10.94
N LEU A 256 12.24 3.27 11.44
CA LEU A 256 12.97 2.02 11.27
C LEU A 256 12.27 0.85 11.97
N VAL A 257 11.75 1.06 13.19
CA VAL A 257 10.96 0.06 13.90
C VAL A 257 9.72 -0.32 13.10
N LYS A 258 8.96 0.67 12.61
CA LYS A 258 7.74 0.44 11.82
C LYS A 258 8.02 -0.22 10.47
N ILE A 259 9.12 0.12 9.79
CA ILE A 259 9.54 -0.55 8.56
C ILE A 259 9.78 -2.02 8.85
N LYS A 260 10.57 -2.33 9.89
CA LYS A 260 10.90 -3.71 10.24
C LYS A 260 9.66 -4.52 10.56
N GLU A 261 8.81 -4.05 11.48
CA GLU A 261 7.58 -4.74 11.88
C GLU A 261 6.61 -4.92 10.71
N CYS A 262 6.41 -3.88 9.90
CA CYS A 262 5.48 -3.95 8.79
C CYS A 262 6.01 -4.81 7.64
N SER A 263 7.33 -4.88 7.44
CA SER A 263 7.92 -5.68 6.38
C SER A 263 7.68 -7.18 6.59
N GLU A 264 7.81 -7.65 7.83
CA GLU A 264 7.53 -9.05 8.20
C GLU A 264 6.04 -9.39 8.05
N LEU A 265 5.17 -8.44 8.43
CA LEU A 265 3.74 -8.59 8.24
C LEU A 265 3.36 -8.68 6.75
N VAL A 266 3.93 -7.82 5.92
CA VAL A 266 3.68 -7.79 4.48
C VAL A 266 4.18 -9.06 3.80
N LYS A 267 5.35 -9.58 4.18
CA LYS A 267 5.85 -10.88 3.70
C LYS A 267 4.85 -11.99 4.01
N THR A 268 4.38 -12.07 5.25
CA THR A 268 3.37 -13.06 5.67
C THR A 268 2.08 -12.93 4.84
N HIS A 269 1.57 -11.72 4.64
CA HIS A 269 0.38 -11.50 3.83
C HIS A 269 0.57 -11.85 2.35
N PHE A 270 1.76 -11.64 1.79
CA PHE A 270 2.05 -12.10 0.43
C PHE A 270 2.06 -13.62 0.33
N GLU A 271 2.63 -14.33 1.31
CA GLU A 271 2.60 -15.80 1.36
C GLU A 271 1.17 -16.32 1.47
N GLU A 272 0.36 -15.72 2.35
CA GLU A 272 -1.08 -16.02 2.48
C GLU A 272 -1.81 -15.84 1.14
N MET A 273 -1.59 -14.72 0.47
CA MET A 273 -2.23 -14.43 -0.80
C MET A 273 -1.77 -15.36 -1.93
N GLU A 274 -0.49 -15.76 -1.92
CA GLU A 274 0.06 -16.73 -2.88
C GLU A 274 -0.57 -18.12 -2.69
N MET A 275 -0.80 -18.53 -1.44
CA MET A 275 -1.57 -19.75 -1.15
C MET A 275 -3.01 -19.64 -1.66
N GLU A 276 -3.67 -18.50 -1.49
CA GLU A 276 -5.05 -18.31 -1.99
C GLU A 276 -5.14 -18.31 -3.52
N ILE A 277 -4.17 -17.69 -4.20
CA ILE A 277 -4.06 -17.72 -5.67
C ILE A 277 -3.88 -19.15 -6.17
N ASN A 278 -2.96 -19.91 -5.56
CA ASN A 278 -2.71 -21.31 -5.93
C ASN A 278 -3.93 -22.21 -5.69
N MET A 279 -4.65 -21.97 -4.59
CA MET A 279 -5.92 -22.62 -4.30
C MET A 279 -6.97 -22.31 -5.37
N TYR A 280 -7.13 -21.04 -5.75
CA TYR A 280 -8.08 -20.64 -6.79
C TYR A 280 -7.78 -21.32 -8.13
N HIS A 281 -6.51 -21.35 -8.53
CA HIS A 281 -6.09 -22.05 -9.75
C HIS A 281 -6.40 -23.55 -9.70
N SER A 282 -6.12 -24.21 -8.57
CA SER A 282 -6.40 -25.64 -8.41
C SER A 282 -7.90 -25.94 -8.50
N LEU A 283 -8.75 -25.13 -7.86
CA LEU A 283 -10.20 -25.28 -7.93
C LEU A 283 -10.74 -25.05 -9.35
N LYS A 284 -10.18 -24.06 -10.07
CA LYS A 284 -10.56 -23.77 -11.45
C LYS A 284 -10.16 -24.91 -12.40
N GLU A 285 -9.00 -25.51 -12.19
CA GLU A 285 -8.54 -26.67 -12.95
C GLU A 285 -9.45 -27.89 -12.74
N CYS A 286 -9.74 -28.25 -11.48
CA CYS A 286 -10.67 -29.35 -11.21
C CYS A 286 -12.06 -29.10 -11.80
N LYS A 287 -12.55 -27.85 -11.77
CA LYS A 287 -13.82 -27.49 -12.42
C LYS A 287 -13.78 -27.76 -13.93
N TYR A 288 -12.71 -27.36 -14.61
CA TYR A 288 -12.54 -27.62 -16.05
C TYR A 288 -12.52 -29.11 -16.36
N GLN A 289 -11.78 -29.90 -15.56
CA GLN A 289 -11.72 -31.36 -15.71
C GLN A 289 -13.09 -32.02 -15.51
N VAL A 290 -13.87 -31.57 -14.50
CA VAL A 290 -15.25 -32.06 -14.29
C VAL A 290 -16.13 -31.73 -15.49
N GLU A 291 -16.07 -30.49 -15.99
CA GLU A 291 -16.85 -30.05 -17.14
C GLU A 291 -16.50 -30.87 -18.41
N GLU A 292 -15.22 -31.11 -18.66
CA GLU A 292 -14.72 -31.93 -19.79
C GLU A 292 -15.20 -33.40 -19.69
N VAL A 293 -15.10 -34.00 -18.51
CA VAL A 293 -15.56 -35.38 -18.28
C VAL A 293 -17.09 -35.47 -18.45
N VAL A 294 -17.84 -34.53 -17.88
CA VAL A 294 -19.31 -34.50 -18.01
C VAL A 294 -19.73 -34.29 -19.47
N GLU A 295 -19.07 -33.41 -20.21
CA GLU A 295 -19.32 -33.22 -21.64
C GLU A 295 -19.06 -34.50 -22.43
N THR A 296 -17.95 -35.18 -22.15
CA THR A 296 -17.60 -36.45 -22.81
C THR A 296 -18.62 -37.55 -22.49
N ILE A 297 -19.04 -37.66 -21.21
CA ILE A 297 -20.11 -38.58 -20.79
C ILE A 297 -21.42 -38.28 -21.55
N CYS A 298 -21.79 -37.01 -21.71
CA CYS A 298 -22.98 -36.60 -22.44
C CYS A 298 -22.93 -37.03 -23.91
N LEU A 299 -21.81 -36.77 -24.59
CA LEU A 299 -21.60 -37.16 -25.99
C LEU A 299 -21.66 -38.68 -26.17
N MET A 300 -20.96 -39.42 -25.31
CA MET A 300 -20.97 -40.89 -25.35
C MET A 300 -22.34 -41.48 -25.05
N ARG A 301 -23.10 -40.87 -24.12
CA ARG A 301 -24.48 -41.27 -23.82
C ARG A 301 -25.37 -41.09 -25.06
N GLN A 302 -25.25 -39.97 -25.76
CA GLN A 302 -25.98 -39.71 -27.00
C GLN A 302 -25.61 -40.73 -28.09
N GLU A 303 -24.32 -40.98 -28.32
CA GLU A 303 -23.89 -42.00 -29.28
C GLU A 303 -24.41 -43.41 -28.92
N ALA A 304 -24.47 -43.72 -27.63
CA ALA A 304 -25.01 -44.98 -27.15
C ALA A 304 -26.54 -45.10 -27.31
N GLU A 305 -27.28 -43.98 -27.31
CA GLU A 305 -28.72 -43.92 -27.60
C GLU A 305 -29.02 -44.03 -29.09
N ASP A 306 -28.14 -43.52 -29.95
CA ASP A 306 -28.28 -43.62 -31.42
C ASP A 306 -27.96 -45.02 -31.97
N LEU A 307 -27.39 -45.91 -31.14
CA LEU A 307 -27.12 -47.28 -31.54
C LEU A 307 -28.43 -48.08 -31.68
N PRO A 308 -28.65 -48.79 -32.80
CA PRO A 308 -29.85 -49.60 -32.96
C PRO A 308 -29.92 -50.71 -31.89
N ASP A 309 -31.00 -50.71 -31.09
CA ASP A 309 -31.23 -51.66 -29.99
C ASP A 309 -31.14 -53.14 -30.42
N ILE A 310 -31.47 -53.44 -31.69
CA ILE A 310 -31.52 -54.81 -32.24
C ILE A 310 -31.16 -54.74 -33.74
N GLY A 311 -30.11 -55.44 -34.17
CA GLY A 311 -29.89 -55.70 -35.60
C GLY A 311 -31.02 -56.57 -36.14
N SER A 312 -31.53 -56.28 -37.35
CA SER A 312 -32.65 -57.00 -37.97
C SER A 312 -32.32 -58.46 -38.28
N ASN A 313 -31.04 -58.82 -38.24
CA ASN A 313 -30.48 -60.15 -38.48
C ASN A 313 -29.21 -60.37 -37.65
N SER A 314 -28.73 -61.62 -37.63
CA SER A 314 -27.55 -62.04 -36.84
C SER A 314 -26.26 -61.31 -37.21
N TRP A 315 -26.08 -60.92 -38.49
CA TRP A 315 -24.89 -60.21 -38.95
C TRP A 315 -24.88 -58.77 -38.41
N GLU A 316 -26.03 -58.09 -38.43
CA GLU A 316 -26.19 -56.72 -37.93
C GLU A 316 -25.99 -56.67 -36.42
N ALA A 317 -26.53 -57.64 -35.68
CA ALA A 317 -26.32 -57.75 -34.24
C ALA A 317 -24.83 -57.95 -33.88
N PHE A 318 -24.09 -58.74 -34.65
CA PHE A 318 -22.64 -58.93 -34.45
C PHE A 318 -21.84 -57.66 -34.73
N HIS A 319 -22.11 -56.99 -35.86
CA HIS A 319 -21.41 -55.75 -36.21
C HIS A 319 -21.71 -54.62 -35.22
N ASN A 320 -22.97 -54.45 -34.81
CA ASN A 320 -23.36 -53.47 -33.80
C ASN A 320 -22.69 -53.73 -32.46
N ARG A 321 -22.52 -55.01 -32.08
CA ARG A 321 -21.77 -55.37 -30.86
C ARG A 321 -20.28 -55.04 -30.96
N GLN A 322 -19.62 -55.39 -32.06
CA GLN A 322 -18.20 -55.05 -32.23
C GLN A 322 -17.98 -53.54 -32.24
N TYR A 323 -18.90 -52.81 -32.88
CA TYR A 323 -18.92 -51.36 -32.86
C TYR A 323 -19.10 -50.82 -31.42
N PHE A 324 -20.12 -51.31 -30.68
CA PHE A 324 -20.35 -50.94 -29.29
C PHE A 324 -19.12 -51.21 -28.41
N ILE A 325 -18.47 -52.37 -28.54
CA ILE A 325 -17.28 -52.69 -27.74
C ILE A 325 -16.15 -51.68 -28.00
N LYS A 326 -15.89 -51.39 -29.28
CA LYS A 326 -14.77 -50.55 -29.69
C LYS A 326 -14.99 -49.07 -29.42
N HIS A 327 -16.20 -48.57 -29.70
CA HIS A 327 -16.49 -47.14 -29.71
C HIS A 327 -17.21 -46.65 -28.45
N ILE A 328 -17.85 -47.53 -27.68
CA ILE A 328 -18.62 -47.15 -26.50
C ILE A 328 -18.06 -47.82 -25.23
N LEU A 329 -18.02 -49.16 -25.19
CA LEU A 329 -17.64 -49.88 -23.97
C LEU A 329 -16.18 -49.67 -23.57
N THR A 330 -15.23 -49.72 -24.51
CA THR A 330 -13.81 -49.52 -24.20
C THR A 330 -13.54 -48.06 -23.78
N PRO A 331 -13.95 -47.04 -24.54
CA PRO A 331 -13.78 -45.64 -24.12
C PRO A 331 -14.54 -45.31 -22.83
N SER A 332 -15.67 -45.97 -22.54
CA SER A 332 -16.44 -45.73 -21.31
C SER A 332 -15.66 -46.12 -20.06
N LYS A 333 -14.82 -47.15 -20.14
CA LYS A 333 -13.93 -47.54 -19.04
C LYS A 333 -12.83 -46.51 -18.81
N GLU A 334 -12.23 -46.02 -19.90
CA GLU A 334 -11.20 -44.97 -19.83
C GLU A 334 -11.77 -43.68 -19.23
N ILE A 335 -13.01 -43.32 -19.56
CA ILE A 335 -13.70 -42.17 -18.99
C ILE A 335 -14.06 -42.37 -17.52
N VAL A 336 -14.47 -43.57 -17.11
CA VAL A 336 -14.69 -43.89 -15.69
C VAL A 336 -13.38 -43.77 -14.90
N ASP A 337 -12.29 -44.34 -15.41
CA ASP A 337 -10.96 -44.24 -14.77
C ASP A 337 -10.50 -42.76 -14.67
N CYS A 338 -10.73 -41.96 -15.73
CA CYS A 338 -10.46 -40.53 -15.73
C CYS A 338 -11.28 -39.80 -14.66
N ALA A 339 -12.57 -40.08 -14.58
CA ALA A 339 -13.46 -39.43 -13.63
C ALA A 339 -13.15 -39.80 -12.18
N ASP A 340 -12.74 -41.03 -11.91
CA ASP A 340 -12.24 -41.46 -10.59
C ASP A 340 -10.97 -40.70 -10.21
N SER A 341 -10.07 -40.43 -11.17
CA SER A 341 -8.89 -39.58 -10.94
C SER A 341 -9.30 -38.14 -10.58
N VAL A 342 -10.23 -37.55 -11.33
CA VAL A 342 -10.73 -36.18 -11.07
C VAL A 342 -11.42 -36.09 -9.70
N LEU A 343 -12.17 -37.13 -9.29
CA LEU A 343 -12.76 -37.21 -7.94
C LEU A 343 -11.69 -37.28 -6.84
N ALA A 344 -10.60 -38.01 -7.06
CA ALA A 344 -9.49 -38.05 -6.12
C ALA A 344 -8.80 -36.68 -5.99
N ASP A 345 -8.61 -35.97 -7.11
CA ASP A 345 -8.03 -34.63 -7.13
C ASP A 345 -8.95 -33.60 -6.46
N LEU A 346 -10.25 -33.63 -6.74
CA LEU A 346 -11.27 -32.80 -6.07
C LEU A 346 -11.25 -32.99 -4.55
N HIS A 347 -11.20 -34.24 -4.09
CA HIS A 347 -11.14 -34.56 -2.67
C HIS A 347 -9.84 -34.04 -2.03
N ALA A 348 -8.70 -34.20 -2.71
CA ALA A 348 -7.42 -33.70 -2.24
C ALA A 348 -7.39 -32.15 -2.16
N VAL A 349 -7.99 -31.47 -3.13
CA VAL A 349 -8.16 -30.01 -3.11
C VAL A 349 -9.14 -29.60 -2.02
N GLY A 350 -10.25 -30.30 -1.83
CA GLY A 350 -11.23 -30.04 -0.78
C GLY A 350 -10.63 -30.09 0.62
N MET A 351 -9.78 -31.09 0.89
CA MET A 351 -9.06 -31.25 2.16
C MET A 351 -8.05 -30.12 2.41
N LYS A 352 -7.35 -29.65 1.38
CA LYS A 352 -6.35 -28.57 1.51
C LYS A 352 -6.97 -27.18 1.66
N THR A 353 -8.10 -26.95 1.03
CA THR A 353 -8.65 -25.59 0.84
C THR A 353 -9.69 -25.20 1.88
N GLY A 354 -10.19 -26.16 2.68
CA GLY A 354 -11.33 -25.96 3.57
C GLY A 354 -12.63 -25.59 2.83
N SER A 355 -12.59 -25.51 1.49
CA SER A 355 -13.72 -25.19 0.60
C SER A 355 -14.53 -26.46 0.31
N SER A 356 -14.87 -27.18 1.39
CA SER A 356 -15.53 -28.49 1.33
C SER A 356 -16.89 -28.41 0.67
N SER A 357 -17.61 -27.28 0.78
CA SER A 357 -18.91 -27.12 0.13
C SER A 357 -18.82 -27.11 -1.40
N ARG A 358 -17.88 -26.36 -1.98
CA ARG A 358 -17.73 -26.22 -3.44
C ARG A 358 -17.22 -27.49 -4.10
N THR A 359 -16.18 -28.07 -3.52
CA THR A 359 -15.59 -29.33 -3.99
C THR A 359 -16.62 -30.45 -3.88
N ARG A 360 -17.39 -30.50 -2.80
CA ARG A 360 -18.49 -31.47 -2.64
C ARG A 360 -19.60 -31.30 -3.67
N THR A 361 -20.01 -30.08 -4.02
CA THR A 361 -21.00 -29.89 -5.09
C THR A 361 -20.51 -30.47 -6.42
N MET A 362 -19.23 -30.25 -6.78
CA MET A 362 -18.64 -30.79 -8.00
C MET A 362 -18.51 -32.32 -7.94
N GLU A 363 -18.09 -32.86 -6.80
CA GLU A 363 -18.04 -34.31 -6.58
C GLU A 363 -19.42 -34.96 -6.71
N ASP A 364 -20.44 -34.38 -6.08
CA ASP A 364 -21.80 -34.90 -6.10
C ASP A 364 -22.38 -34.86 -7.54
N GLN A 365 -22.09 -33.80 -8.29
CA GLN A 365 -22.49 -33.69 -9.70
C GLN A 365 -21.80 -34.76 -10.56
N LEU A 366 -20.48 -34.90 -10.45
CA LEU A 366 -19.72 -35.86 -11.24
C LEU A 366 -20.12 -37.30 -10.91
N LYS A 367 -20.29 -37.63 -9.62
CA LYS A 367 -20.77 -38.95 -9.17
C LYS A 367 -22.14 -39.27 -9.74
N ALA A 368 -23.08 -38.33 -9.70
CA ALA A 368 -24.42 -38.54 -10.23
C ALA A 368 -24.40 -38.84 -11.75
N GLU A 369 -23.60 -38.11 -12.52
CA GLU A 369 -23.47 -38.36 -13.97
C GLU A 369 -22.78 -39.69 -14.28
N LEU A 370 -21.73 -40.05 -13.52
CA LEU A 370 -21.03 -41.33 -13.65
C LEU A 370 -21.92 -42.53 -13.34
N GLU A 371 -22.69 -42.46 -12.25
CA GLU A 371 -23.62 -43.53 -11.87
C GLU A 371 -24.67 -43.75 -12.95
N SER A 372 -25.29 -42.67 -13.44
CA SER A 372 -26.28 -42.71 -14.52
C SER A 372 -25.69 -43.30 -15.81
N PHE A 373 -24.50 -42.82 -16.21
CA PHE A 373 -23.80 -43.29 -17.41
C PHE A 373 -23.42 -44.77 -17.33
N THR A 374 -22.77 -45.18 -16.22
CA THR A 374 -22.30 -46.55 -16.02
C THR A 374 -23.47 -47.53 -16.00
N LEU A 375 -24.58 -47.17 -15.37
CA LEU A 375 -25.80 -47.98 -15.36
C LEU A 375 -26.32 -48.20 -16.80
N ARG A 376 -26.38 -47.13 -17.61
CA ARG A 376 -26.87 -47.23 -19.00
C ARG A 376 -25.97 -48.09 -19.87
N ILE A 377 -24.65 -47.93 -19.78
CA ILE A 377 -23.68 -48.70 -20.56
C ILE A 377 -23.75 -50.20 -20.18
N ASN A 378 -23.91 -50.51 -18.89
CA ASN A 378 -24.07 -51.89 -18.43
C ASN A 378 -25.37 -52.52 -18.93
N GLN A 379 -26.49 -51.79 -18.92
CA GLN A 379 -27.75 -52.26 -19.50
C GLN A 379 -27.62 -52.57 -21.00
N LEU A 380 -27.01 -51.68 -21.78
CA LEU A 380 -26.76 -51.91 -23.20
C LEU A 380 -25.86 -53.13 -23.42
N ASN A 381 -24.81 -53.25 -22.61
CA ASN A 381 -23.90 -54.39 -22.66
C ASN A 381 -24.61 -55.71 -22.38
N GLU A 382 -25.49 -55.75 -21.36
CA GLU A 382 -26.32 -56.93 -21.06
C GLU A 382 -27.28 -57.27 -22.20
N THR A 383 -27.96 -56.28 -22.78
CA THR A 383 -28.87 -56.49 -23.93
C THR A 383 -28.13 -57.14 -25.09
N TYR A 384 -26.93 -56.66 -25.45
CA TYR A 384 -26.11 -57.27 -26.49
C TYR A 384 -25.68 -58.71 -26.15
N MET A 385 -25.32 -58.98 -24.88
CA MET A 385 -24.94 -60.33 -24.44
C MET A 385 -26.11 -61.32 -24.48
N GLN A 386 -27.31 -60.87 -24.11
CA GLN A 386 -28.54 -61.67 -24.20
C GLN A 386 -28.92 -61.96 -25.65
N LEU A 387 -28.80 -60.97 -26.56
CA LEU A 387 -29.06 -61.17 -27.99
C LEU A 387 -28.09 -62.19 -28.61
N LEU A 388 -26.79 -62.11 -28.29
CA LEU A 388 -25.82 -63.12 -28.73
C LEU A 388 -26.16 -64.53 -28.25
N THR A 389 -26.69 -64.65 -27.03
CA THR A 389 -27.13 -65.93 -26.47
C THR A 389 -28.40 -66.43 -27.17
N LYS A 390 -29.34 -65.52 -27.48
CA LYS A 390 -30.62 -65.83 -28.17
C LYS A 390 -30.42 -66.22 -29.64
N PHE A 391 -29.46 -65.61 -30.33
CA PHE A 391 -29.06 -65.98 -31.69
C PHE A 391 -28.01 -67.14 -31.71
N GLY A 392 -27.79 -67.79 -30.57
CA GLY A 392 -26.81 -68.86 -30.40
C GLY A 392 -27.05 -70.08 -31.30
N GLU A 393 -25.92 -70.63 -31.79
CA GLU A 393 -25.66 -71.82 -32.62
C GLU A 393 -25.71 -71.70 -34.16
N ASP A 394 -26.45 -70.78 -34.77
CA ASP A 394 -26.42 -70.64 -36.25
C ASP A 394 -25.19 -69.86 -36.78
N TRP A 395 -24.48 -69.18 -35.89
CA TRP A 395 -23.35 -68.29 -36.20
C TRP A 395 -22.06 -69.04 -36.57
N MET A 396 -21.88 -70.29 -36.14
CA MET A 396 -20.72 -71.10 -36.56
C MET A 396 -20.91 -71.76 -37.93
N ASN A 397 -22.12 -71.75 -38.49
CA ASN A 397 -22.44 -72.42 -39.75
C ASN A 397 -22.66 -71.47 -40.95
N THR A 398 -22.49 -70.16 -40.76
CA THR A 398 -22.74 -69.14 -41.81
C THR A 398 -21.57 -68.17 -42.04
N ILE A 399 -20.35 -68.62 -41.73
CA ILE A 399 -19.08 -68.16 -42.35
C ILE A 399 -18.58 -69.33 -43.17
#